data_AF-A0A960L0X3-F1
#
_entry.id   AF-A0A960L0X3-F1
#
_cell.length_a   1.000
_cell.length_b   1.000
_cell.length_c   1.000
_cell.angle_alpha   90.00
_cell.angle_beta   90.00
_cell.angle_gamma   90.00
#
_symmetry.space_group_name_H-M   'P 1'
#
loop_
_entity.id
_entity.type
_entity.pdbx_description
1 polymer ?
#
loop_
_entity_poly.entity_id
_entity_poly.type
_entity_poly.pdbx_seq_one_letter_code
_entity_poly.pdbx_strand_id
1 'polypeptide(L)'
;AKEMGVIEVAFHKKRGLKEEDMVSSPTLYRKLRAFRAGIEANIASLKHNFNLKRCNWKGLARFKAYVWSSILAYNMFTLIRAG
;
A
#
# COMPACT_ATOMS: atom_id res chain seq x y z
N ALA A 1 -19.14 -3.70 -3.83
CA ALA A 1 -18.11 -4.26 -2.93
C ALA A 1 -18.68 -5.38 -2.06
N LYS A 2 -19.67 -5.09 -1.18
CA LYS A 2 -20.40 -6.14 -0.46
C LYS A 2 -21.12 -7.12 -1.40
N GLU A 3 -21.70 -6.60 -2.48
CA GLU A 3 -22.30 -7.42 -3.56
C GLU A 3 -21.29 -8.32 -4.31
N MET A 4 -19.98 -8.05 -4.20
CA MET A 4 -18.91 -8.90 -4.74
C MET A 4 -18.33 -9.85 -3.67
N GLY A 5 -19.02 -10.02 -2.54
CA GLY A 5 -18.59 -10.90 -1.44
C GLY A 5 -17.58 -10.29 -0.47
N VAL A 6 -17.27 -9.00 -0.56
CA VAL A 6 -16.37 -8.34 0.42
C VAL A 6 -17.13 -8.10 1.72
N ILE A 7 -16.74 -8.83 2.77
CA ILE A 7 -17.47 -8.88 4.05
C ILE A 7 -17.21 -7.63 4.90
N GLU A 8 -15.95 -7.16 4.95
CA GLU A 8 -15.48 -6.15 5.90
C GLU A 8 -14.78 -5.01 5.16
N VAL A 9 -15.25 -3.76 5.33
CA VAL A 9 -14.73 -2.61 4.58
C VAL A 9 -14.57 -1.41 5.51
N ALA A 10 -13.34 -0.88 5.63
CA ALA A 10 -13.07 0.32 6.41
C ALA A 10 -12.70 1.50 5.52
N PHE A 11 -13.47 2.58 5.57
CA PHE A 11 -13.15 3.83 4.89
C PHE A 11 -12.33 4.77 5.78
N HIS A 12 -11.35 5.47 5.19
CA HIS A 12 -10.56 6.45 5.95
C HIS A 12 -11.40 7.65 6.39
N LYS A 13 -12.22 8.18 5.48
CA LYS A 13 -13.15 9.29 5.77
C LYS A 13 -14.52 8.69 6.04
N LYS A 14 -15.04 8.91 7.25
CA LYS A 14 -16.33 8.35 7.69
C LYS A 14 -17.52 8.87 6.89
N ARG A 15 -17.52 10.17 6.51
CA ARG A 15 -18.58 10.80 5.68
C ARG A 15 -20.02 10.47 6.15
N GLY A 16 -20.23 10.40 7.47
CA GLY A 16 -21.52 10.07 8.07
C GLY A 16 -21.73 8.59 8.44
N LEU A 17 -20.84 7.69 8.02
CA LEU A 17 -20.85 6.27 8.41
C LEU A 17 -20.26 6.06 9.81
N LYS A 18 -20.91 5.25 10.63
CA LYS A 18 -20.34 4.79 11.90
C LYS A 18 -19.36 3.65 11.64
N GLU A 19 -18.49 3.38 12.62
CA GLU A 19 -17.54 2.28 12.50
C GLU A 19 -18.25 0.92 12.48
N GLU A 20 -19.35 0.79 13.23
CA GLU A 20 -20.21 -0.40 13.25
C GLU A 20 -20.85 -0.73 11.89
N ASP A 21 -21.10 0.29 11.06
CA ASP A 21 -21.69 0.10 9.71
C ASP A 21 -20.66 -0.44 8.71
N MET A 22 -19.38 -0.20 9.00
CA MET A 22 -18.23 -0.52 8.16
C MET A 22 -17.67 -1.90 8.46
N VAL A 23 -17.51 -2.21 9.75
CA VAL A 23 -16.90 -3.45 10.19
C VAL A 23 -17.54 -4.04 11.44
N SER A 24 -17.41 -5.36 11.61
CA SER A 24 -17.96 -6.11 12.74
C SER A 24 -17.27 -5.84 14.09
N SER A 25 -16.06 -5.26 14.11
CA SER A 25 -15.32 -5.00 15.35
C SER A 25 -14.41 -3.76 15.28
N PRO A 26 -14.32 -2.95 16.36
CA PRO A 26 -13.37 -1.84 16.43
C PRO A 26 -11.90 -2.24 16.22
N THR A 27 -11.53 -3.45 16.68
CA THR A 27 -10.18 -3.98 16.47
C THR A 27 -9.92 -4.25 14.99
N LEU A 28 -10.92 -4.76 14.27
CA LEU A 28 -10.83 -4.99 12.83
C LEU A 28 -10.76 -3.67 12.06
N TYR A 29 -11.54 -2.66 12.48
CA TYR A 29 -11.46 -1.31 11.91
C TYR A 29 -10.02 -0.77 11.99
N ARG A 30 -9.41 -0.86 13.18
CA ARG A 30 -8.03 -0.43 13.41
C ARG A 30 -7.03 -1.23 12.57
N LYS A 31 -7.20 -2.55 12.45
CA LYS A 31 -6.34 -3.42 11.61
C LYS A 31 -6.42 -3.02 10.13
N LEU A 32 -7.62 -2.82 9.58
CA LEU A 32 -7.81 -2.40 8.18
C LEU A 32 -7.25 -0.99 7.92
N ARG A 33 -7.40 -0.08 8.89
CA ARG A 33 -6.78 1.26 8.84
C ARG A 33 -5.25 1.18 8.84
N ALA A 34 -4.67 0.36 9.70
CA ALA A 34 -3.23 0.15 9.77
C ALA A 34 -2.69 -0.49 8.49
N PHE A 35 -3.40 -1.48 7.93
CA PHE A 35 -3.08 -2.10 6.65
C PHE A 35 -3.05 -1.07 5.50
N ARG A 36 -4.09 -0.24 5.39
CA ARG A 36 -4.15 0.85 4.40
C ARG A 36 -2.97 1.82 4.55
N ALA A 37 -2.69 2.24 5.78
CA ALA A 37 -1.57 3.14 6.07
C ALA A 37 -0.21 2.49 5.71
N GLY A 38 -0.06 1.19 5.94
CA GLY A 38 1.11 0.42 5.53
C GLY A 38 1.31 0.43 4.01
N ILE A 39 0.25 0.20 3.23
CA ILE A 39 0.31 0.29 1.76
C ILE A 39 0.74 1.70 1.31
N GLU A 40 0.14 2.75 1.89
CA GLU A 40 0.50 4.13 1.56
C GLU A 40 1.96 4.45 1.89
N ALA A 41 2.45 3.97 3.03
CA ALA A 41 3.84 4.11 3.44
C ALA A 41 4.78 3.39 2.47
N ASN A 42 4.43 2.19 2.01
CA ASN A 42 5.21 1.43 1.03
C ASN A 42 5.30 2.18 -0.31
N ILE A 43 4.16 2.68 -0.81
CA ILE A 43 4.11 3.48 -2.05
C ILE A 43 4.93 4.76 -1.91
N ALA A 44 4.81 5.47 -0.78
CA ALA A 44 5.57 6.69 -0.53
C ALA A 44 7.07 6.40 -0.50
N SER A 45 7.50 5.35 0.21
CA SER A 45 8.90 4.93 0.26
C SER A 45 9.43 4.57 -1.12
N LEU A 46 8.69 3.77 -1.90
CA LEU A 46 9.06 3.43 -3.27
C LEU A 46 9.24 4.68 -4.15
N LYS A 47 8.30 5.64 -4.07
CA LYS A 47 8.35 6.89 -4.85
C LYS A 47 9.53 7.77 -4.46
N HIS A 48 9.77 7.98 -3.17
CA HIS A 48 10.67 9.01 -2.67
C HIS A 48 12.06 8.48 -2.31
N ASN A 49 12.15 7.30 -1.71
CA ASN A 49 13.41 6.75 -1.22
C ASN A 49 14.06 5.80 -2.24
N PHE A 50 13.26 5.13 -3.07
CA PHE A 50 13.74 4.18 -4.10
C PHE A 50 13.56 4.73 -5.53
N ASN A 51 13.41 6.05 -5.66
CA ASN A 51 13.36 6.82 -6.91
C ASN A 51 12.27 6.40 -7.92
N LEU A 52 11.27 5.62 -7.53
CA LEU A 52 10.23 5.13 -8.44
C LEU A 52 9.25 6.23 -8.92
N LYS A 53 9.43 7.48 -8.49
CA LYS A 53 8.62 8.63 -8.95
C LYS A 53 8.78 8.92 -10.45
N ARG A 54 9.98 8.73 -11.02
CA ARG A 54 10.23 8.97 -12.46
C ARG A 54 11.39 8.11 -12.95
N CYS A 55 11.14 7.34 -14.01
CA CYS A 55 12.19 6.63 -14.73
C CYS A 55 12.85 7.55 -15.77
N ASN A 56 14.16 7.76 -15.66
CA ASN A 56 14.94 8.53 -16.64
C ASN A 56 15.61 7.64 -17.70
N TRP A 57 15.36 6.32 -17.66
CA TRP A 57 15.94 5.37 -18.61
C TRP A 57 15.06 5.25 -19.84
N LYS A 58 15.66 5.37 -21.03
CA LYS A 58 14.90 5.43 -22.31
C LYS A 58 14.50 4.04 -22.81
N GLY A 59 13.28 3.86 -23.31
CA GLY A 59 12.86 2.60 -23.94
C GLY A 59 12.39 1.52 -22.97
N LEU A 60 11.50 0.65 -23.45
CA LEU A 60 10.67 -0.24 -22.62
C LEU A 60 11.48 -1.26 -21.80
N ALA A 61 12.49 -1.89 -22.39
CA ALA A 61 13.30 -2.88 -21.69
C ALA A 61 14.02 -2.26 -20.47
N ARG A 62 14.59 -1.06 -20.66
CA ARG A 62 15.26 -0.32 -19.59
C ARG A 62 14.27 0.23 -18.57
N PHE A 63 13.08 0.69 -18.99
CA PHE A 63 12.01 1.06 -18.06
C PHE A 63 11.61 -0.11 -17.15
N LYS A 64 11.40 -1.30 -17.71
CA LYS A 64 11.09 -2.51 -16.92
C LYS A 64 12.21 -2.83 -15.94
N ALA A 65 13.46 -2.82 -16.39
CA ALA A 65 14.63 -3.05 -15.54
C ALA A 65 14.70 -2.04 -14.39
N TYR A 66 14.48 -0.75 -14.65
CA TYR A 66 14.45 0.31 -13.64
C TYR A 66 13.40 0.03 -12.55
N VAL A 67 12.16 -0.27 -12.95
CA VAL A 67 11.07 -0.57 -12.03
C VAL A 67 11.39 -1.79 -11.17
N TRP A 68 11.90 -2.86 -11.79
CA TRP A 68 12.32 -4.07 -11.08
C TRP A 68 13.43 -3.81 -10.07
N SER A 69 14.47 -3.05 -10.45
CA SER A 69 15.56 -2.70 -9.54
C SER A 69 15.09 -1.91 -8.33
N SER A 70 14.20 -0.92 -8.51
CA SER A 70 13.62 -0.16 -7.39
C SER A 70 12.80 -1.04 -6.45
N ILE A 71 11.97 -1.95 -6.97
CA ILE A 71 11.16 -2.87 -6.16
C ILE A 71 12.05 -3.86 -5.41
N LEU A 72 13.06 -4.43 -6.09
CA LEU A 72 14.02 -5.36 -5.48
C LEU A 72 14.76 -4.70 -4.32
N ALA A 73 15.32 -3.51 -4.54
CA ALA A 73 16.04 -2.76 -3.51
C ALA A 73 15.15 -2.46 -2.28
N TYR A 74 13.89 -2.07 -2.51
CA TYR A 74 12.92 -1.83 -1.45
C TYR A 74 12.59 -3.10 -0.64
N ASN A 75 12.40 -4.23 -1.31
CA ASN A 75 12.12 -5.50 -0.65
C ASN A 75 13.31 -5.96 0.18
N MET A 76 14.53 -5.88 -0.36
CA MET A 76 15.75 -6.20 0.39
C MET A 76 15.90 -5.33 1.65
N PHE A 77 15.70 -4.02 1.52
CA PHE A 77 15.74 -3.11 2.67
C PHE A 77 14.70 -3.46 3.73
N THR A 78 13.50 -3.84 3.31
CA THR A 78 12.41 -4.22 4.22
C THR A 78 12.71 -5.54 4.94
N LEU A 79 13.27 -6.53 4.24
CA LEU A 79 13.68 -7.80 4.84
C LEU A 79 14.77 -7.60 5.90
N ILE A 80 15.77 -6.77 5.62
CA ILE A 80 16.86 -6.46 6.58
C ILE A 80 16.32 -5.79 7.84
N ARG A 81 15.24 -5.01 7.74
CA ARG A 81 14.63 -4.32 8.89
C ARG A 81 13.65 -5.18 9.69
N ALA A 82 13.21 -6.28 9.11
CA ALA A 82 12.23 -7.18 9.71
C ALA A 82 12.88 -8.32 10.52
N GLY A 83 14.15 -8.63 10.23
CA GLY A 83 15.00 -9.47 11.07
C GLY A 83 15.66 -8.65 12.18
#